data_AF-A0A519RSB3-F1
#
_entry.id   AF-A0A519RSB3-F1
#
_cell.length_a   1.000
_cell.length_b   1.000
_cell.length_c   1.000
_cell.angle_alpha   90.00
_cell.angle_beta   90.00
_cell.angle_gamma   90.00
#
_symmetry.space_group_name_H-M   'P 1'
#
loop_
_entity.id
_entity.type
_entity.pdbx_description
1 polymer ?
#
loop_
_entity_poly.entity_id
_entity_poly.type
_entity_poly.pdbx_seq_one_letter_code
_entity_poly.pdbx_strand_id
1 'polypeptide(L)'
;MMKLNHSNDMAIKLIHLHEDGTQHVEILFNSEEALYTAVVEFVRVKSYISISLLQRQFYLGYSVALRTMQRMAQEEIVKYVQPKGYWKVLI
;
A
#
# COMPACT_ATOMS: atom_id res chain seq x y z
N MET A 1 3.76 12.29 -23.33
CA MET A 1 3.95 10.93 -23.90
C MET A 1 3.88 9.94 -22.75
N MET A 2 2.82 9.12 -22.70
CA MET A 2 2.56 8.16 -21.62
C MET A 2 3.41 6.90 -21.83
N LYS A 3 4.16 6.45 -20.80
CA LYS A 3 4.91 5.18 -20.84
C LYS A 3 4.27 4.20 -19.84
N LEU A 4 3.63 3.16 -20.35
CA LEU A 4 3.10 2.05 -19.57
C LEU A 4 4.23 1.03 -19.37
N ASN A 5 4.60 0.72 -18.12
CA ASN A 5 5.58 -0.31 -17.82
C ASN A 5 4.93 -1.46 -17.01
N HIS A 6 5.06 -2.67 -17.58
CA HIS A 6 4.84 -4.00 -17.04
C HIS A 6 3.64 -4.20 -16.07
N SER A 7 2.55 -4.70 -16.65
CA SER A 7 1.37 -5.20 -15.96
C SER A 7 1.66 -6.57 -15.35
N ASN A 8 1.58 -6.69 -14.03
CA ASN A 8 1.08 -7.93 -13.43
C ASN A 8 -0.44 -7.76 -13.32
N ASP A 9 -1.25 -8.82 -13.44
CA ASP A 9 -2.74 -8.79 -13.43
C ASP A 9 -3.40 -8.07 -12.24
N MET A 10 -2.62 -7.58 -11.26
CA MET A 10 -3.08 -6.89 -10.06
C MET A 10 -3.04 -5.35 -10.14
N ALA A 11 -2.09 -4.76 -10.85
CA ALA A 11 -1.93 -3.29 -10.86
C ALA A 11 -1.12 -2.75 -12.05
N ILE A 12 -1.42 -1.51 -12.44
CA ILE A 12 -0.70 -0.72 -13.42
C ILE A 12 0.02 0.42 -12.70
N LYS A 13 1.33 0.55 -12.92
CA LYS A 13 2.11 1.71 -12.45
C LYS A 13 2.15 2.76 -13.56
N LEU A 14 1.50 3.89 -13.33
CA LEU A 14 1.56 5.07 -14.18
C LEU A 14 2.61 6.05 -13.66
N ILE A 15 3.42 6.58 -14.57
CA ILE A 15 4.44 7.60 -14.26
C ILE A 15 4.11 8.82 -15.13
N HIS A 16 3.71 9.91 -14.48
CA HIS A 16 3.47 11.20 -15.10
C HIS A 16 4.73 12.05 -14.95
N LEU A 17 5.36 12.35 -16.08
CA LEU A 17 6.50 13.26 -16.15
C LEU A 17 5.98 14.66 -16.48
N HIS A 18 6.19 15.60 -15.58
CA HIS A 18 5.82 17.00 -15.76
C HIS A 18 6.97 17.77 -16.42
N GLU A 19 6.65 18.90 -17.06
CA GLU A 19 7.61 19.74 -17.80
C GLU A 19 8.72 20.33 -16.90
N ASP A 20 8.45 20.46 -15.60
CA ASP A 20 9.40 20.89 -14.57
C ASP A 20 10.35 19.78 -14.10
N GLY A 21 10.26 18.58 -14.69
CA GLY A 21 11.05 17.41 -14.34
C GLY A 21 10.52 16.63 -13.13
N THR A 22 9.41 17.04 -12.53
CA THR A 22 8.79 16.28 -11.43
C THR A 22 8.13 15.01 -11.96
N GLN A 23 8.19 13.95 -11.15
CA GLN A 23 7.56 12.67 -11.46
C GLN A 23 6.42 12.42 -10.46
N HIS A 24 5.21 12.29 -10.97
CA HIS A 24 4.08 11.79 -10.18
C HIS A 24 3.84 10.32 -10.52
N VAL A 25 3.87 9.47 -9.50
CA VAL A 25 3.65 8.03 -9.65
C VAL A 25 2.27 7.69 -9.13
N GLU A 26 1.48 7.01 -9.95
CA GLU A 26 0.18 6.50 -9.58
C GLU A 26 0.18 4.98 -9.75
N ILE A 27 -0.34 4.26 -8.76
CA ILE A 27 -0.52 2.81 -8.86
C ILE A 27 -2.02 2.55 -8.93
N LEU A 28 -2.48 2.13 -10.10
CA LEU A 28 -3.85 1.74 -10.34
C LEU A 28 -4.00 0.26 -10.07
N PHE A 29 -4.67 -0.08 -8.98
CA PHE A 29 -5.04 -1.47 -8.69
C PHE A 29 -6.31 -1.84 -9.44
N ASN A 30 -6.36 -3.06 -9.97
CA ASN A 30 -7.50 -3.54 -10.75
C ASN A 30 -8.75 -3.78 -9.89
N SER A 31 -8.58 -3.91 -8.56
CA SER A 31 -9.67 -4.03 -7.58
C SER A 31 -9.16 -3.72 -6.15
N GLU A 32 -10.08 -3.53 -5.20
CA GLU A 32 -9.71 -3.42 -3.77
C GLU A 32 -9.03 -4.71 -3.26
N GLU A 33 -9.41 -5.89 -3.76
CA GLU A 33 -8.78 -7.16 -3.40
C GLU A 33 -7.35 -7.28 -3.96
N ALA A 34 -7.10 -6.76 -5.16
CA ALA A 34 -5.75 -6.73 -5.72
C ALA A 34 -4.83 -5.82 -4.90
N LEU A 35 -5.35 -4.66 -4.46
CA LEU A 35 -4.64 -3.80 -3.51
C LEU A 35 -4.38 -4.53 -2.18
N TYR A 36 -5.42 -5.15 -1.61
CA TYR A 36 -5.30 -5.86 -0.34
C TYR A 36 -4.24 -6.96 -0.39
N THR A 37 -4.28 -7.79 -1.43
CA THR A 37 -3.31 -8.88 -1.67
C THR A 37 -1.89 -8.33 -1.76
N ALA A 38 -1.68 -7.25 -2.54
CA ALA A 38 -0.38 -6.62 -2.68
C ALA A 38 0.13 -6.04 -1.34
N VAL A 39 -0.77 -5.47 -0.52
CA VAL A 39 -0.42 -4.99 0.81
C VAL A 39 -0.04 -6.16 1.72
N VAL A 40 -0.82 -7.24 1.75
CA VAL A 40 -0.52 -8.43 2.57
C VAL A 40 0.87 -9.00 2.22
N GLU A 41 1.18 -9.15 0.94
CA GLU A 41 2.50 -9.64 0.50
C GLU A 41 3.63 -8.68 0.90
N PHE A 42 3.39 -7.37 0.83
CA PHE A 42 4.37 -6.38 1.31
C PHE A 42 4.60 -6.45 2.83
N VAL A 43 3.56 -6.70 3.64
CA VAL A 43 3.72 -6.71 5.10
C VAL A 43 4.38 -7.99 5.60
N ARG A 44 4.29 -9.12 4.89
CA ARG A 44 4.97 -10.39 5.25
C ARG A 44 6.47 -10.25 5.47
N VAL A 45 7.12 -9.30 4.80
CA VAL A 45 8.57 -9.05 4.93
C VAL A 45 8.90 -7.93 5.93
N LYS A 46 7.93 -7.50 6.75
CA LYS A 46 8.07 -6.41 7.71
C LYS A 46 7.78 -6.90 9.12
N SER A 47 8.51 -6.39 10.11
CA SER A 47 8.18 -6.64 11.53
C SER A 47 7.12 -5.66 12.07
N TYR A 48 7.07 -4.45 11.49
CA TYR A 48 6.18 -3.37 11.90
C TYR A 48 5.70 -2.59 10.69
N ILE A 49 4.48 -2.05 10.80
CA ILE A 49 3.90 -1.19 9.77
C ILE A 49 3.19 0.03 10.38
N SER A 50 2.92 1.02 9.54
CA SER A 50 2.12 2.19 9.88
C SER A 50 1.21 2.56 8.72
N ILE A 51 0.13 3.30 8.99
CA ILE A 51 -0.76 3.83 7.95
C ILE A 51 0.05 4.68 6.96
N SER A 52 0.93 5.55 7.46
CA SER A 52 1.79 6.42 6.63
C SER A 52 2.80 5.64 5.76
N LEU A 53 3.23 4.46 6.19
CA LEU A 53 4.05 3.58 5.36
C LEU A 53 3.23 3.04 4.18
N LEU A 54 2.01 2.58 4.43
CA LEU A 54 1.11 2.09 3.38
C LEU A 54 0.76 3.20 2.40
N GLN A 55 0.46 4.41 2.88
CA GLN A 55 0.19 5.57 2.02
C GLN A 55 1.35 5.86 1.07
N ARG A 56 2.60 5.85 1.57
CA ARG A 56 3.78 6.15 0.75
C ARG A 56 4.14 5.02 -0.20
N GLN A 57 4.02 3.77 0.24
CA GLN A 57 4.40 2.61 -0.56
C GLN A 57 3.42 2.33 -1.70
N PHE A 58 2.12 2.54 -1.44
CA PHE A 58 1.03 2.19 -2.34
C PHE A 58 0.31 3.42 -2.92
N TYR A 59 0.80 4.63 -2.63
CA TYR A 59 0.21 5.91 -3.07
C TYR A 59 -1.27 6.05 -2.68
N LEU A 60 -1.61 5.62 -1.46
CA LEU A 60 -2.99 5.58 -0.97
C LEU A 60 -3.38 6.86 -0.21
N GLY A 61 -4.64 7.24 -0.34
CA GLY A 61 -5.27 8.16 0.59
C GLY A 61 -5.36 7.56 2.00
N TYR A 62 -5.38 8.43 3.03
CA TYR A 62 -5.40 8.01 4.43
C TYR A 62 -6.54 7.03 4.73
N SER A 63 -7.76 7.32 4.27
CA SER A 63 -8.93 6.48 4.54
C SER A 63 -8.80 5.07 3.94
N VAL A 64 -8.19 4.94 2.76
CA VAL A 64 -7.95 3.62 2.15
C VAL A 64 -6.92 2.85 2.97
N ALA A 65 -5.78 3.47 3.27
CA ALA A 65 -4.73 2.85 4.09
C ALA A 65 -5.23 2.46 5.49
N LEU A 66 -6.09 3.27 6.12
CA LEU A 66 -6.72 2.96 7.40
C LEU A 66 -7.65 1.75 7.30
N ARG A 67 -8.54 1.70 6.29
CA ARG A 67 -9.44 0.54 6.10
C ARG A 67 -8.66 -0.74 5.83
N THR A 68 -7.61 -0.67 5.01
CA THR A 68 -6.72 -1.81 4.76
C THR A 68 -6.05 -2.28 6.06
N MET A 69 -5.54 -1.36 6.89
CA MET A 69 -4.98 -1.68 8.20
C MET A 69 -6.01 -2.34 9.13
N GLN A 70 -7.24 -1.81 9.16
CA GLN A 70 -8.33 -2.35 9.97
C GLN A 70 -8.71 -3.77 9.55
N ARG A 71 -8.81 -4.03 8.24
CA ARG A 71 -9.05 -5.38 7.72
C ARG A 71 -7.94 -6.34 8.10
N MET A 72 -6.66 -5.95 7.92
CA MET A 72 -5.53 -6.78 8.36
C MET A 72 -5.56 -7.06 9.87
N ALA A 73 -6.06 -6.12 10.68
CA ALA A 73 -6.21 -6.33 12.12
C ALA A 73 -7.34 -7.31 12.46
N GLN A 74 -8.46 -7.26 11.72
CA GLN A 74 -9.58 -8.20 11.85
C GLN A 74 -9.18 -9.62 11.44
N GLU A 75 -8.34 -9.75 10.42
CA GLU A 75 -7.81 -11.03 9.93
C GLU A 75 -6.56 -11.50 10.70
N GLU A 76 -6.24 -10.87 11.83
CA GLU A 76 -5.10 -11.21 12.71
C GLU A 76 -3.73 -11.20 12.00
N ILE A 77 -3.59 -10.45 10.90
CA ILE A 77 -2.32 -10.23 10.20
C ILE A 77 -1.46 -9.21 10.94
N VAL A 78 -2.10 -8.21 11.57
CA VAL A 78 -1.43 -7.20 12.39
C VAL A 78 -2.10 -6.97 13.72
N LYS A 79 -1.33 -6.49 14.70
CA LYS A 79 -1.83 -6.12 16.02
C LYS A 79 -1.28 -4.78 16.45
N TYR A 80 -2.16 -3.91 16.97
CA TYR A 80 -1.74 -2.67 17.60
C TYR A 80 -1.11 -2.97 18.97
N VAL A 81 0.12 -2.48 19.17
CA VAL A 81 0.88 -2.69 20.41
C VAL A 81 0.89 -1.42 21.24
N GLN A 82 0.15 -1.43 22.35
CA GLN A 82 0.21 -0.40 23.39
C GLN A 82 1.28 -0.76 24.44
N PRO A 83 1.92 0.24 25.09
CA PRO A 83 1.77 1.69 24.89
C PRO A 83 2.65 2.24 23.75
N LYS A 84 3.44 1.40 23.07
CA LYS A 84 4.46 1.84 22.09
C LYS A 84 3.90 2.47 20.82
N GLY A 85 2.62 2.25 20.53
CA GLY A 85 1.88 3.00 19.51
C GLY A 85 2.15 2.57 18.05
N TYR A 86 2.55 1.31 17.82
CA TYR A 86 2.81 0.78 16.48
C TYR A 86 1.98 -0.46 16.16
N TRP A 87 1.88 -0.79 14.86
CA TRP A 87 1.28 -2.04 14.39
C TRP A 87 2.36 -3.10 14.17
N LYS A 88 2.29 -4.19 14.92
CA LYS A 88 3.16 -5.37 14.77
C LYS A 88 2.56 -6.30 13.72
N VAL A 89 3.38 -6.83 12.83
CA VAL A 89 2.99 -7.90 11.90
C VAL A 89 3.06 -9.25 12.61
N LEU A 90 2.07 -10.11 12.38
CA LEU A 90 1.89 -11.41 13.04
C LEU A 90 2.20 -12.62 12.14
N ILE A 91 2.32 -12.41 10.83
CA ILE A 91 2.57 -13.43 9.80
C ILE A 91 3.99 -13.41 9.25
#